data_AF-A0A3D3PP64-F1
#
_entry.id   AF-A0A3D3PP64-F1
#
_cell.length_a   1.000
_cell.length_b   1.000
_cell.length_c   1.000
_cell.angle_alpha   90.00
_cell.angle_beta   90.00
_cell.angle_gamma   90.00
#
_symmetry.space_group_name_H-M   'P 1'
#
loop_
_entity.id
_entity.type
_entity.pdbx_description
1 polymer ?
#
loop_
_entity_poly.entity_id
_entity_poly.type
_entity_poly.pdbx_seq_one_letter_code
_entity_poly.pdbx_strand_id
1 'polypeptide(L)'
;LEEWIVDMEARGCQSFIAGAGGAAHLAGVVAATTVLPTFGVPIPSKYLKGLDSLLATVQMPKGIPVPTLAIGEAGAANAGLAVIAMLALHDAGLKAKLIAFRASQAEKVRNAKLPELN
;
A
#
# COMPACT_ATOMS: atom_id res chain seq x y z
N LEU A 1 -18.08 5.98 7.04
CA LEU A 1 -16.63 5.93 6.77
C LEU A 1 -15.90 6.82 7.76
N GLU A 2 -16.24 8.10 7.84
CA GLU A 2 -15.65 9.05 8.80
C GLU A 2 -15.69 8.58 10.26
N GLU A 3 -16.85 8.15 10.77
CA GLU A 3 -16.96 7.58 12.13
C GLU A 3 -16.01 6.39 12.37
N TRP A 4 -15.84 5.54 11.34
CA TRP A 4 -14.92 4.39 11.42
C TRP A 4 -13.46 4.84 11.47
N ILE A 5 -13.08 5.87 10.71
CA ILE A 5 -11.73 6.45 10.74
C ILE A 5 -11.43 6.99 12.14
N VAL A 6 -12.37 7.77 12.72
CA VAL A 6 -12.23 8.33 14.07
C VAL A 6 -12.08 7.23 15.13
N ASP A 7 -12.87 6.15 15.05
CA ASP A 7 -12.74 5.01 15.96
C ASP A 7 -11.37 4.32 15.80
N MET A 8 -10.89 4.10 14.57
CA MET A 8 -9.58 3.50 14.33
C MET A 8 -8.45 4.36 14.91
N GLU A 9 -8.53 5.68 14.74
CA GLU A 9 -7.56 6.62 15.31
C GLU A 9 -7.57 6.60 16.83
N ALA A 10 -8.75 6.61 17.46
CA ALA A 10 -8.89 6.51 18.91
C ALA A 10 -8.30 5.20 19.47
N ARG A 11 -8.27 4.15 18.65
CA ARG A 11 -7.66 2.85 18.97
C ARG A 11 -6.15 2.77 18.69
N GLY A 12 -5.53 3.88 18.27
CA GLY A 12 -4.10 3.96 18.03
C GLY A 12 -3.64 3.54 16.63
N CYS A 13 -4.54 3.53 15.64
CA CYS A 13 -4.17 3.33 14.25
C CYS A 13 -3.08 4.34 13.84
N GLN A 14 -2.08 3.89 13.07
CA GLN A 14 -0.95 4.72 12.65
C GLN A 14 -0.97 5.05 11.15
N SER A 15 -1.76 4.30 10.36
CA SER A 15 -1.86 4.46 8.90
C SER A 15 -3.03 3.65 8.35
N PHE A 16 -3.57 4.09 7.21
CA PHE A 16 -4.59 3.35 6.46
C PHE A 16 -4.02 2.78 5.16
N ILE A 17 -4.49 1.59 4.78
CA ILE A 17 -4.31 1.03 3.44
C ILE A 17 -5.70 0.88 2.83
N ALA A 18 -5.96 1.59 1.74
CA ALA A 18 -7.25 1.63 1.07
C ALA A 18 -7.16 1.01 -0.32
N GLY A 19 -7.87 -0.11 -0.51
CA GLY A 19 -8.01 -0.77 -1.80
C GLY A 19 -9.35 -0.44 -2.46
N ALA A 20 -9.33 0.02 -3.72
CA ALA A 20 -10.55 0.28 -4.49
C ALA A 20 -10.33 0.10 -6.00
N GLY A 21 -11.39 -0.24 -6.75
CA GLY A 21 -11.37 -0.48 -8.19
C GLY A 21 -12.39 0.35 -8.97
N GLY A 22 -12.17 0.53 -10.27
CA GLY A 22 -12.98 1.39 -11.13
C GLY A 22 -12.79 2.86 -10.77
N ALA A 23 -13.87 3.55 -10.40
CA ALA A 23 -13.81 4.90 -9.82
C ALA A 23 -13.34 4.84 -8.35
N ALA A 24 -12.03 4.64 -8.17
CA ALA A 24 -11.40 4.27 -6.91
C ALA A 24 -11.25 5.46 -5.92
N HIS A 25 -12.36 5.97 -5.37
CA HIS A 25 -12.35 7.16 -4.51
C HIS A 25 -11.95 6.92 -3.04
N LEU A 26 -11.97 5.67 -2.57
CA LEU A 26 -11.83 5.35 -1.14
C LEU A 26 -10.57 5.96 -0.50
N ALA A 27 -9.41 5.78 -1.13
CA ALA A 27 -8.14 6.28 -0.59
C ALA A 27 -8.13 7.82 -0.48
N GLY A 28 -8.66 8.51 -1.48
CA GLY A 28 -8.76 9.97 -1.48
C GLY A 28 -9.72 10.49 -0.41
N VAL A 29 -10.86 9.83 -0.21
CA VAL A 29 -11.82 10.19 0.86
C VAL A 29 -11.20 9.98 2.23
N VAL A 30 -10.54 8.84 2.48
CA VAL A 30 -9.85 8.59 3.76
C VAL A 30 -8.78 9.64 4.00
N ALA A 31 -7.93 9.94 3.01
CA ALA A 31 -6.87 10.94 3.12
C ALA A 31 -7.40 12.38 3.32
N ALA A 32 -8.61 12.68 2.86
CA ALA A 32 -9.25 13.98 3.10
C ALA A 32 -9.81 14.11 4.53
N THR A 33 -10.12 12.98 5.19
CA THR A 33 -10.71 12.95 6.54
C THR A 33 -9.67 12.87 7.66
N THR A 34 -8.47 12.35 7.37
CA THR A 34 -7.42 12.11 8.39
C THR A 34 -6.09 12.76 8.04
N VAL A 35 -5.31 13.08 9.07
CA VAL A 35 -3.90 13.45 8.93
C VAL A 35 -2.96 12.24 8.91
N LEU A 36 -3.48 11.04 9.21
CA LEU A 36 -2.68 9.82 9.17
C LEU A 36 -2.34 9.42 7.73
N PRO A 37 -1.12 8.89 7.48
CA PRO A 37 -0.72 8.42 6.17
C PRO A 37 -1.69 7.38 5.60
N THR A 38 -2.20 7.64 4.39
CA THR A 38 -3.17 6.77 3.71
C THR A 38 -2.61 6.28 2.39
N PHE A 39 -2.35 4.98 2.28
CA PHE A 39 -1.78 4.32 1.12
C PHE A 39 -2.87 3.77 0.20
N GLY A 40 -2.82 4.09 -1.09
CA GLY A 40 -3.79 3.65 -2.08
C GLY A 40 -3.35 2.41 -2.84
N VAL A 41 -4.21 1.39 -2.94
CA VAL A 41 -3.96 0.17 -3.72
C VAL A 41 -5.03 0.06 -4.82
N PRO A 42 -4.68 0.34 -6.09
CA PRO A 42 -5.61 0.20 -7.20
C PRO A 42 -5.99 -1.28 -7.43
N ILE A 43 -7.28 -1.60 -7.39
CA ILE A 43 -7.78 -2.96 -7.65
C ILE A 43 -8.04 -3.14 -9.16
N PRO A 44 -7.60 -4.24 -9.79
CA PRO A 44 -7.84 -4.48 -11.21
C PRO A 44 -9.34 -4.44 -11.55
N SER A 45 -9.71 -3.60 -12.52
CA SER A 45 -11.06 -3.58 -13.08
C SER A 45 -11.21 -4.57 -14.25
N LYS A 46 -12.45 -5.01 -14.52
CA LYS A 46 -12.75 -6.03 -15.53
C LYS A 46 -12.21 -5.67 -16.92
N TYR A 47 -12.44 -4.43 -17.36
CA TYR A 47 -12.19 -4.00 -18.74
C TYR A 47 -10.90 -3.21 -18.88
N LEU A 48 -10.62 -2.27 -17.97
CA LEU A 48 -9.44 -1.39 -18.04
C LEU A 48 -8.25 -1.90 -17.23
N LYS A 49 -8.34 -3.12 -16.69
CA LYS A 49 -7.27 -3.82 -15.97
C LYS A 49 -6.64 -2.99 -14.86
N GLY A 50 -7.44 -2.10 -14.25
CA GLY A 50 -7.02 -1.24 -13.14
C GLY A 50 -6.40 0.09 -13.55
N LEU A 51 -6.33 0.44 -14.85
CA LEU A 51 -5.86 1.77 -15.26
C LEU A 51 -6.79 2.88 -14.76
N ASP A 52 -8.10 2.65 -14.84
CA ASP A 52 -9.13 3.50 -14.22
C ASP A 52 -8.89 3.71 -12.72
N SER A 53 -8.61 2.62 -12.04
CA SER A 53 -8.42 2.54 -10.59
C SER A 53 -7.13 3.25 -10.19
N LEU A 54 -6.07 3.07 -10.98
CA LEU A 54 -4.78 3.73 -10.79
C LEU A 54 -4.94 5.24 -10.91
N LEU A 55 -5.52 5.71 -12.02
CA LEU A 55 -5.70 7.14 -12.25
C LEU A 55 -6.63 7.79 -11.22
N ALA A 56 -7.71 7.11 -10.83
CA ALA A 56 -8.63 7.57 -9.79
C ALA A 56 -7.98 7.65 -8.39
N THR A 57 -6.91 6.88 -8.14
CA THR A 57 -6.21 6.85 -6.85
C THR A 57 -5.00 7.79 -6.82
N VAL A 58 -4.18 7.83 -7.88
CA VAL A 58 -2.88 8.52 -7.89
C VAL A 58 -2.95 10.01 -8.24
N GLN A 59 -3.97 10.43 -9.01
CA GLN A 59 -4.06 11.80 -9.52
C GLN A 59 -4.68 12.78 -8.51
N MET A 60 -4.29 12.67 -7.24
CA MET A 60 -4.76 13.57 -6.20
C MET A 60 -4.25 15.00 -6.44
N PRO A 61 -5.09 16.04 -6.30
CA PRO A 61 -4.66 17.41 -6.41
C PRO A 61 -3.74 17.80 -5.24
N LYS A 62 -3.00 18.90 -5.41
CA LYS A 62 -2.14 19.46 -4.35
C LYS A 62 -2.94 19.68 -3.06
N GLY A 63 -2.45 19.13 -1.96
CA GLY A 63 -2.98 19.34 -0.61
C GLY A 63 -3.34 18.04 0.10
N ILE A 64 -3.86 17.04 -0.60
CA ILE A 64 -4.30 15.77 -0.02
C ILE A 64 -3.52 14.61 -0.69
N PRO A 65 -2.34 14.23 -0.17
CA PRO A 65 -1.51 13.22 -0.79
C PRO A 65 -2.03 11.80 -0.54
N VAL A 66 -1.92 10.94 -1.54
CA VAL A 66 -2.12 9.48 -1.42
C VAL A 66 -0.90 8.79 -2.05
N PRO A 67 -0.02 8.17 -1.26
CA PRO A 67 1.01 7.28 -1.81
C PRO A 67 0.35 6.06 -2.45
N THR A 68 0.37 6.01 -3.78
CA THR A 68 -0.29 4.95 -4.55
C THR A 68 0.70 3.87 -4.95
N LEU A 69 0.29 2.60 -4.77
CA LEU A 69 1.10 1.43 -5.09
C LEU A 69 0.69 0.83 -6.45
N ALA A 70 1.38 -0.23 -6.85
CA ALA A 70 1.06 -0.98 -8.06
C ALA A 70 -0.40 -1.48 -8.07
N ILE A 71 -0.92 -1.76 -9.26
CA ILE A 71 -2.25 -2.36 -9.41
C ILE A 71 -2.22 -3.81 -8.87
N GLY A 72 -3.23 -4.18 -8.07
CA GLY A 72 -3.49 -5.55 -7.63
C GLY A 72 -2.62 -6.05 -6.47
N GLU A 73 -2.38 -7.36 -6.44
CA GLU A 73 -1.77 -8.07 -5.31
C GLU A 73 -0.37 -7.55 -4.95
N ALA A 74 0.44 -7.23 -5.96
CA ALA A 74 1.76 -6.64 -5.76
C ALA A 74 1.66 -5.30 -5.02
N GLY A 75 0.63 -4.48 -5.34
CA GLY A 75 0.36 -3.24 -4.64
C GLY A 75 -0.07 -3.44 -3.21
N ALA A 76 -0.96 -4.41 -2.95
CA ALA A 76 -1.41 -4.73 -1.60
C ALA A 76 -0.24 -5.19 -0.71
N ALA A 77 0.61 -6.08 -1.21
CA ALA A 77 1.81 -6.53 -0.50
C ALA A 77 2.77 -5.36 -0.22
N ASN A 78 3.02 -4.51 -1.21
CA ASN A 78 3.92 -3.38 -1.07
C ASN A 78 3.35 -2.27 -0.18
N ALA A 79 2.03 -2.08 -0.11
CA ALA A 79 1.42 -1.13 0.82
C ALA A 79 1.69 -1.56 2.27
N GLY A 80 1.53 -2.85 2.58
CA GLY A 80 1.90 -3.39 3.89
C GLY A 80 3.38 -3.17 4.22
N LEU A 81 4.28 -3.45 3.26
CA LEU A 81 5.72 -3.23 3.44
C LEU A 81 6.09 -1.74 3.57
N ALA A 82 5.38 -0.85 2.87
CA ALA A 82 5.59 0.60 2.97
C ALA A 82 5.16 1.13 4.34
N VAL A 83 4.01 0.70 4.85
CA VAL A 83 3.57 1.03 6.22
C VAL A 83 4.56 0.48 7.25
N ILE A 84 5.02 -0.77 7.11
CA ILE A 84 6.04 -1.34 8.01
C ILE A 84 7.34 -0.52 7.95
N ALA A 85 7.78 -0.10 6.77
CA ALA A 85 8.98 0.72 6.62
C ALA A 85 8.85 2.08 7.33
N MET A 86 7.66 2.69 7.28
CA MET A 86 7.35 3.91 8.02
C MET A 86 7.39 3.68 9.53
N LEU A 87 6.70 2.64 10.03
CA LEU A 87 6.68 2.30 11.46
C LEU A 87 8.07 1.92 11.99
N ALA A 88 8.89 1.26 11.18
CA ALA A 88 10.25 0.86 11.52
C ALA A 88 11.21 2.03 11.79
N LEU A 89 10.84 3.27 11.45
CA LEU A 89 11.61 4.46 11.84
C LEU A 89 11.64 4.66 13.36
N HIS A 90 10.62 4.17 14.06
CA HIS A 90 10.47 4.32 15.51
C HIS A 90 10.39 2.97 16.25
N ASP A 91 10.33 1.85 15.54
CA ASP A 91 10.31 0.50 16.11
C ASP A 91 11.53 -0.32 15.63
N ALA A 92 12.49 -0.52 16.54
CA ALA A 92 13.71 -1.29 16.26
C ALA A 92 13.43 -2.77 15.95
N GLY A 93 12.36 -3.34 16.50
CA GLY A 93 11.94 -4.71 16.23
C GLY A 93 11.38 -4.87 14.82
N LEU A 94 10.52 -3.95 14.38
CA LEU A 94 10.04 -3.91 12.99
C LEU A 94 11.18 -3.64 12.02
N LYS A 95 12.11 -2.75 12.36
CA LYS A 95 13.31 -2.49 11.55
C LYS A 95 14.13 -3.76 11.32
N ALA A 96 14.44 -4.50 12.38
CA ALA A 96 15.18 -5.76 12.28
C ALA A 96 14.43 -6.79 11.41
N LYS A 97 13.11 -6.94 11.61
CA LYS A 97 12.26 -7.83 10.80
C LYS A 97 12.25 -7.45 9.32
N LEU A 98 12.14 -6.16 9.00
CA LEU A 98 12.14 -5.67 7.62
C LEU A 98 13.48 -5.90 6.91
N ILE A 99 14.60 -5.70 7.62
CA ILE A 99 15.95 -6.02 7.11
C ILE A 99 16.07 -7.51 6.79
N ALA A 100 15.67 -8.38 7.74
CA ALA A 100 15.71 -9.82 7.56
C ALA A 100 14.81 -10.28 6.39
N PHE A 101 13.61 -9.72 6.27
CA PHE A 101 12.71 -9.98 5.16
C PHE A 101 13.39 -9.66 3.81
N ARG A 102 13.98 -8.47 3.66
CA ARG A 102 14.67 -8.07 2.43
C ARG A 102 15.88 -8.95 2.11
N ALA A 103 16.65 -9.35 3.12
CA ALA A 103 17.76 -10.30 2.94
C ALA A 103 17.26 -11.66 2.44
N SER A 104 16.15 -12.17 3.00
CA SER A 104 15.57 -13.45 2.54
C SER A 104 15.07 -13.38 1.09
N GLN A 105 14.51 -12.24 0.67
CA GLN A 105 14.07 -12.04 -0.71
C GLN A 105 15.26 -12.03 -1.68
N ALA A 106 16.37 -11.38 -1.31
CA ALA A 106 17.59 -11.40 -2.11
C ALA A 106 18.16 -12.82 -2.26
N GLU A 107 18.15 -13.62 -1.18
CA GLU A 107 18.60 -15.01 -1.26
C GLU A 107 17.69 -15.90 -2.10
N LYS A 108 16.37 -15.70 -2.06
CA LYS A 108 15.46 -16.42 -2.96
C LYS A 108 15.81 -16.19 -4.42
N VAL A 109 16.15 -14.96 -4.79
CA VAL A 109 16.57 -14.63 -6.16
C VAL A 109 17.93 -15.25 -6.49
N ARG A 110 18.91 -15.16 -5.58
CA ARG A 110 20.25 -15.76 -5.78
C ARG A 110 20.17 -17.27 -6.01
N ASN A 111 19.26 -17.95 -5.31
CA ASN A 111 19.10 -19.41 -5.37
C ASN A 111 18.08 -19.86 -6.42
N ALA A 112 17.47 -18.94 -7.17
CA ALA A 112 16.51 -19.28 -8.23
C ALA A 112 17.24 -20.01 -9.37
N LYS A 113 16.75 -21.20 -9.73
CA LYS A 113 17.22 -21.95 -10.90
C LYS A 113 16.35 -21.60 -12.09
N LEU A 114 16.99 -21.29 -13.22
CA LEU A 114 16.29 -21.10 -14.49
C LEU A 114 15.87 -22.46 -15.06
N PRO A 115 14.74 -22.54 -15.77
CA PRO A 115 14.39 -23.74 -16.50
C PRO A 115 15.45 -24.07 -17.54
N GLU A 116 15.71 -25.36 -17.76
CA GLU A 116 16.55 -25.80 -18.87
C GLU A 116 15.86 -25.49 -20.20
N LEU A 117 16.65 -25.06 -21.18
CA LEU A 117 16.17 -24.87 -22.55
C LEU A 117 16.07 -26.26 -23.18
N ASN A 118 14.84 -26.75 -23.36
CA ASN A 118 14.56 -27.89 -24.23
C ASN A 118 14.68 -27.45 -25.69
#